data_AF-A0A538HJ23-F1
#
_entry.id   AF-A0A538HJ23-F1
#
_cell.length_a   1.000
_cell.length_b   1.000
_cell.length_c   1.000
_cell.angle_alpha   90.00
_cell.angle_beta   90.00
_cell.angle_gamma   90.00
#
_symmetry.space_group_name_H-M   'P 1'
#
loop_
_entity.id
_entity.type
_entity.pdbx_description
1 polymer ?
#
loop_
_entity_poly.entity_id
_entity_poly.type
_entity_poly.pdbx_seq_one_letter_code
_entity_poly.pdbx_strand_id
1 'polypeptide(L)'
;MTDLAAVEAAIYDQSFRALDEQARVIDALRTRAGALVAGASVATAVLGGLAGATRPATHARLDPASWVAIGLFVSVVLLTLFVVTPRTNTALAHHPDLLVRTYLNREQPVSLGAYRRAIAFYNGRNFDANARQLRALDATFAVASVCLGCELVVWLWILAS
;
A
#
# COMPACT_ATOMS: atom_id res chain seq x y z
N MET A 1 -15.53 -20.99 35.30
CA MET A 1 -14.11 -20.95 34.84
C MET A 1 -13.93 -21.31 33.37
N THR A 2 -14.73 -22.23 32.81
CA THR A 2 -14.68 -22.63 31.38
C THR A 2 -15.04 -21.52 30.41
N ASP A 3 -16.03 -20.68 30.76
CA ASP A 3 -16.52 -19.61 29.89
C ASP A 3 -15.48 -18.50 29.67
N LEU A 4 -14.79 -18.05 30.73
CA LEU A 4 -13.73 -17.04 30.63
C LEU A 4 -12.56 -17.49 29.74
N ALA A 5 -12.14 -18.75 29.86
CA ALA A 5 -11.07 -19.30 29.02
C ALA A 5 -11.49 -19.42 27.54
N ALA A 6 -12.77 -19.68 27.28
CA ALA A 6 -13.34 -19.69 25.93
C ALA A 6 -13.40 -18.27 25.34
N VAL A 7 -13.83 -17.29 26.12
CA VAL A 7 -13.82 -15.87 25.72
C VAL A 7 -12.40 -15.38 25.40
N GLU A 8 -11.42 -15.72 26.24
CA GLU A 8 -10.02 -15.36 25.99
C GLU A 8 -9.46 -16.02 24.73
N ALA A 9 -9.84 -17.27 24.44
CA ALA A 9 -9.49 -17.94 23.19
C ALA A 9 -10.11 -17.25 21.98
N ALA A 10 -11.39 -16.87 22.08
CA ALA A 10 -12.11 -16.20 21.00
C ALA A 10 -11.52 -14.81 20.69
N ILE A 11 -11.21 -14.01 21.73
CA ILE A 11 -10.57 -12.70 21.57
C ILE A 11 -9.19 -12.84 20.92
N TYR A 12 -8.41 -13.83 21.35
CA TYR A 12 -7.12 -14.12 20.76
C TYR A 12 -7.28 -14.43 19.26
N ASP A 13 -8.13 -15.39 18.88
CA ASP A 13 -8.35 -15.76 17.47
C ASP A 13 -8.82 -14.57 16.62
N GLN A 14 -9.77 -13.78 17.14
CA GLN A 14 -10.25 -12.56 16.48
C GLN A 14 -9.13 -11.54 16.24
N SER A 15 -8.18 -11.41 17.17
CA SER A 15 -7.05 -10.48 17.00
C SER A 15 -6.14 -10.86 15.83
N PHE A 16 -5.95 -12.15 15.55
CA PHE A 16 -5.19 -12.61 14.38
C PHE A 16 -5.98 -12.42 13.09
N ARG A 17 -7.28 -12.76 13.08
CA ARG A 17 -8.14 -12.55 11.91
C ARG A 17 -8.15 -11.08 11.46
N ALA A 18 -8.18 -10.15 12.42
CA ALA A 18 -8.14 -8.72 12.12
C ALA A 18 -6.81 -8.29 11.46
N LEU A 19 -5.67 -8.85 11.88
CA LEU A 19 -4.37 -8.59 11.28
C LEU A 19 -4.24 -9.23 9.89
N ASP A 20 -4.71 -10.45 9.73
CA ASP A 20 -4.75 -11.15 8.44
C ASP A 20 -5.58 -10.37 7.42
N GLU A 21 -6.71 -9.81 7.84
CA GLU A 21 -7.53 -8.97 6.96
C GLU A 21 -6.80 -7.70 6.54
N GLN A 22 -6.10 -7.01 7.45
CA GLN A 22 -5.24 -5.87 7.08
C GLN A 22 -4.15 -6.26 6.08
N ALA A 23 -3.54 -7.44 6.25
CA ALA A 23 -2.53 -7.96 5.33
C ALA A 23 -3.10 -8.20 3.92
N ARG A 24 -4.29 -8.81 3.83
CA ARG A 24 -4.99 -9.01 2.55
C ARG A 24 -5.33 -7.70 1.86
N VAL A 25 -5.81 -6.70 2.60
CA VAL A 25 -6.13 -5.38 2.02
C VAL A 25 -4.88 -4.70 1.46
N ILE A 26 -3.73 -4.80 2.16
CA ILE A 26 -2.45 -4.29 1.66
C ILE A 26 -2.03 -5.01 0.37
N ASP A 27 -2.15 -6.33 0.32
CA ASP A 27 -1.78 -7.12 -0.85
C ASP A 27 -2.66 -6.79 -2.07
N ALA A 28 -3.97 -6.64 -1.85
CA ALA A 28 -4.91 -6.19 -2.87
C ALA A 28 -4.61 -4.76 -3.35
N LEU A 29 -4.20 -3.85 -2.45
CA LEU A 29 -3.78 -2.50 -2.81
C LEU A 29 -2.51 -2.51 -3.66
N ARG A 30 -1.51 -3.32 -3.30
CA ARG A 30 -0.27 -3.45 -4.08
C ARG A 30 -0.49 -4.05 -5.46
N THR A 31 -1.37 -5.05 -5.56
CA THR A 31 -1.76 -5.63 -6.84
C THR A 31 -2.39 -4.58 -7.75
N ARG A 32 -3.31 -3.76 -7.22
CA ARG A 32 -3.91 -2.64 -7.96
C ARG A 32 -2.90 -1.56 -8.34
N ALA A 33 -1.96 -1.21 -7.45
CA ALA A 33 -0.89 -0.27 -7.75
C ALA A 33 0.01 -0.76 -8.90
N GLY A 34 0.33 -2.05 -8.93
CA GLY A 34 1.06 -2.69 -10.02
C GLY A 34 0.31 -2.61 -11.36
N ALA A 35 -0.99 -2.88 -11.36
CA ALA A 35 -1.83 -2.73 -12.54
C ALA A 35 -1.91 -1.26 -13.02
N LEU A 36 -2.04 -0.31 -12.08
CA LEU A 36 -2.11 1.12 -12.37
C LEU A 36 -0.85 1.60 -13.09
N VAL A 37 0.34 1.28 -12.58
CA VAL A 37 1.61 1.73 -13.19
C VAL A 37 1.88 1.06 -14.53
N ALA A 38 1.51 -0.22 -14.69
CA ALA A 38 1.61 -0.91 -15.97
C ALA A 38 0.70 -0.26 -17.03
N GLY A 39 -0.57 -0.01 -16.67
CA GLY A 39 -1.53 0.66 -17.55
C GLY A 39 -1.09 2.08 -17.91
N ALA A 40 -0.63 2.85 -16.92
CA ALA A 40 -0.05 4.18 -17.12
C ALA A 40 1.10 4.12 -18.14
N SER A 41 2.09 3.23 -17.93
CA SER A 41 3.26 3.11 -18.80
C SER A 41 2.88 2.84 -20.25
N VAL A 42 1.91 1.95 -20.49
CA VAL A 42 1.40 1.68 -21.84
C VAL A 42 0.69 2.89 -22.43
N ALA A 43 -0.20 3.53 -21.66
CA ALA A 43 -0.94 4.69 -22.13
C ALA A 43 -0.01 5.88 -22.46
N THR A 44 0.95 6.18 -21.60
CA THR A 44 1.96 7.22 -21.81
C THR A 44 2.82 6.93 -23.03
N ALA A 45 3.28 5.67 -23.21
CA ALA A 45 4.08 5.28 -24.37
C ALA A 45 3.31 5.45 -25.68
N VAL A 46 2.04 5.02 -25.71
CA VAL A 46 1.18 5.14 -26.91
C VAL A 46 0.85 6.60 -27.19
N LEU A 47 0.27 7.32 -26.23
CA LEU A 47 -0.20 8.69 -26.45
C LEU A 47 0.96 9.65 -26.66
N GLY A 48 2.04 9.51 -25.88
CA GLY A 48 3.26 10.30 -26.06
C GLY A 48 3.97 10.01 -27.38
N GLY A 49 4.00 8.75 -27.81
CA GLY A 49 4.52 8.36 -29.12
C GLY A 49 3.72 8.97 -30.28
N LEU A 50 2.38 8.90 -30.21
CA LEU A 50 1.49 9.50 -31.21
C LEU A 50 1.62 11.03 -31.26
N ALA A 51 1.67 11.69 -30.10
CA ALA A 51 1.87 13.13 -30.01
C ALA A 51 3.25 13.57 -30.55
N GLY A 52 4.26 12.72 -30.43
CA GLY A 52 5.57 12.93 -31.06
C GLY A 52 5.53 12.75 -32.58
N ALA A 53 4.87 11.70 -33.07
CA ALA A 53 4.81 11.35 -34.49
C ALA A 53 3.97 12.33 -35.34
N THR A 54 2.96 12.94 -34.74
CA THR A 54 2.06 13.90 -35.41
C THR A 54 2.62 15.33 -35.46
N ARG A 55 3.71 15.61 -34.73
CA ARG A 55 4.32 16.95 -34.70
C ARG A 55 5.11 17.24 -35.99
N PRO A 56 4.98 18.46 -36.56
CA PRO A 56 5.83 18.90 -37.67
C PRO A 56 7.32 18.91 -37.27
N ALA A 57 8.21 18.47 -38.17
CA ALA A 57 9.65 18.37 -37.93
C ALA A 57 10.33 19.70 -37.52
N THR A 58 9.68 20.84 -37.76
CA THR A 58 10.14 22.19 -37.35
C THR A 58 9.97 22.46 -35.86
N HIS A 59 9.12 21.70 -35.15
CA HIS A 59 8.91 21.78 -33.70
C HIS A 59 9.58 20.62 -32.98
N ALA A 60 10.91 20.51 -33.10
CA ALA A 60 11.69 19.47 -32.44
C ALA A 60 11.74 19.61 -30.89
N ARG A 61 11.24 20.70 -30.33
CA ARG A 61 11.18 20.93 -28.87
C ARG A 61 9.83 20.49 -28.31
N LEU A 62 9.87 19.80 -27.17
CA LEU A 62 8.69 19.46 -26.39
C LEU A 62 8.00 20.74 -25.91
N ASP A 63 6.70 20.84 -26.16
CA ASP A 63 5.83 21.87 -25.61
C ASP A 63 5.82 21.77 -24.06
N PRO A 64 5.72 22.90 -23.33
CA PRO A 64 5.40 22.92 -21.90
C PRO A 64 4.36 21.88 -21.44
N ALA A 65 3.27 21.66 -22.19
CA ALA A 65 2.24 20.68 -21.86
C ALA A 65 2.76 19.23 -21.87
N SER A 66 3.68 18.89 -22.79
CA SER A 66 4.32 17.57 -22.79
C SER A 66 5.18 17.37 -21.54
N TRP A 67 5.84 18.41 -21.04
CA TRP A 67 6.57 18.33 -19.77
C TRP A 67 5.66 18.15 -18.56
N VAL A 68 4.47 18.77 -18.57
CA VAL A 68 3.45 18.54 -17.54
C VAL A 68 2.99 17.09 -17.53
N ALA A 69 2.71 16.50 -18.71
CA ALA A 69 2.33 15.09 -18.82
C ALA A 69 3.44 14.16 -18.31
N ILE A 70 4.70 14.41 -18.69
CA ILE A 70 5.85 13.65 -18.18
C ILE A 70 5.97 13.76 -16.65
N GLY A 71 5.79 14.97 -16.09
CA GLY A 71 5.82 15.18 -14.64
C GLY A 71 4.72 14.43 -13.90
N LEU A 72 3.51 14.39 -14.47
CA LEU A 72 2.40 13.60 -13.92
C LEU A 72 2.70 12.10 -13.99
N PHE A 73 3.21 11.59 -15.11
CA PHE A 73 3.61 10.19 -15.25
C PHE A 73 4.66 9.78 -14.22
N VAL A 74 5.72 10.59 -14.07
CA VAL A 74 6.77 10.35 -13.07
C VAL A 74 6.16 10.34 -11.66
N SER A 75 5.22 11.22 -11.37
CA SER A 75 4.50 11.22 -10.10
C SER A 75 3.71 9.92 -9.88
N VAL A 76 3.00 9.41 -10.90
CA VAL A 76 2.30 8.11 -10.84
C VAL A 76 3.29 6.98 -10.51
N VAL A 77 4.44 6.93 -11.18
CA VAL A 77 5.47 5.90 -10.95
C VAL A 77 6.00 5.99 -9.51
N LEU A 78 6.36 7.17 -9.04
CA LEU A 78 6.92 7.34 -7.69
C LEU A 78 5.89 7.00 -6.59
N LEU A 79 4.64 7.44 -6.76
CA LEU A 79 3.58 7.17 -5.80
C LEU A 79 3.21 5.67 -5.77
N THR A 80 3.18 5.00 -6.93
CA THR A 80 2.91 3.54 -6.98
C THR A 80 4.08 2.73 -6.42
N LEU A 81 5.33 3.11 -6.70
CA LEU A 81 6.50 2.50 -6.07
C LEU A 81 6.47 2.65 -4.55
N PHE A 82 6.06 3.81 -4.04
CA PHE A 82 5.88 4.02 -2.60
C PHE A 82 4.82 3.12 -1.99
N VAL A 83 3.73 2.81 -2.72
CA VAL A 83 2.69 1.87 -2.27
C VAL A 83 3.19 0.41 -2.29
N VAL A 84 3.94 0.03 -3.32
CA VAL A 84 4.48 -1.33 -3.48
C VAL A 84 5.61 -1.63 -2.50
N THR A 85 6.39 -0.63 -2.12
CA THR A 85 7.56 -0.81 -1.25
C THR A 85 7.17 -1.48 0.08
N PRO A 86 7.81 -2.61 0.43
CA PRO A 86 7.60 -3.25 1.72
C PRO A 86 8.15 -2.36 2.83
N ARG A 87 7.27 -1.76 3.63
CA ARG A 87 7.68 -1.03 4.83
C ARG A 87 8.10 -2.05 5.90
N THR A 88 9.39 -2.13 6.15
CA THR A 88 10.03 -3.02 7.13
C THR A 88 9.71 -2.67 8.60
N ASN A 89 9.09 -1.51 8.85
CA ASN A 89 8.73 -1.04 10.19
C ASN A 89 7.29 -1.42 10.60
N THR A 90 6.65 -2.37 9.91
CA THR A 90 5.30 -2.81 10.24
C THR A 90 5.35 -3.94 11.28
N ALA A 91 4.58 -3.77 12.35
CA ALA A 91 4.33 -4.82 13.32
C ALA A 91 3.51 -6.01 12.76
N LEU A 92 3.24 -6.02 11.44
CA LEU A 92 2.76 -7.18 10.68
C LEU A 92 3.81 -8.30 10.65
N ALA A 93 5.09 -7.96 10.78
CA ALA A 93 6.10 -8.96 11.06
C ALA A 93 5.95 -9.37 12.53
N HIS A 94 5.12 -10.38 12.79
CA HIS A 94 5.31 -11.22 13.96
C HIS A 94 6.75 -11.72 13.93
N HIS A 95 7.67 -11.04 14.60
CA HIS A 95 8.97 -11.59 14.91
C HIS A 95 8.73 -12.69 15.94
N PRO A 96 8.73 -13.97 15.53
CA PRO A 96 8.43 -15.07 16.43
C PRO A 96 9.47 -15.10 17.54
N ASP A 97 10.70 -14.69 17.22
CA ASP A 97 11.84 -14.55 18.12
C ASP A 97 11.60 -13.55 19.27
N LEU A 98 10.87 -12.45 19.02
CA LEU A 98 10.51 -11.50 20.07
C LEU A 98 9.45 -12.09 20.99
N LEU A 99 8.47 -12.81 20.45
CA LEU A 99 7.44 -13.49 21.26
C LEU A 99 8.06 -14.61 22.11
N VAL A 100 8.94 -15.41 21.51
CA VAL A 100 9.67 -16.48 22.21
C VAL A 100 10.59 -15.88 23.28
N ARG A 101 11.44 -14.91 22.94
CA ARG A 101 12.35 -14.31 23.93
C ARG A 101 11.64 -13.54 25.04
N THR A 102 10.51 -12.87 24.74
CA THR A 102 9.82 -12.04 25.75
C THR A 102 8.97 -12.88 26.69
N TYR A 103 8.41 -14.00 26.23
CA TYR A 103 7.42 -14.74 27.00
C TYR A 103 7.76 -16.20 27.31
N LEU A 104 8.67 -16.86 26.58
CA LEU A 104 9.12 -18.23 26.91
C LEU A 104 10.37 -18.25 27.83
N ASN A 105 11.08 -17.13 27.98
CA ASN A 105 12.30 -17.04 28.81
C ASN A 105 12.06 -16.60 30.27
N ARG A 106 10.81 -16.59 30.77
CA ARG A 106 10.54 -16.25 32.18
C ARG A 106 10.57 -17.50 33.05
N GLU A 107 11.35 -17.44 34.13
CA GLU A 107 11.49 -18.45 35.20
C GLU A 107 10.18 -18.76 35.97
N GLN A 108 9.02 -18.20 35.56
CA GLN A 108 7.74 -18.40 36.22
C GLN A 108 6.68 -18.93 35.23
N PRO A 109 5.89 -19.95 35.62
CA PRO A 109 4.81 -20.46 34.77
C PRO A 109 3.69 -19.42 34.65
N VAL A 110 3.69 -18.67 33.55
CA VAL A 110 2.60 -17.76 33.19
C VAL A 110 1.43 -18.58 32.63
N SER A 111 0.21 -18.31 33.10
CA SER A 111 -0.98 -19.02 32.61
C SER A 111 -1.25 -18.73 31.14
N LEU A 112 -1.82 -19.71 30.41
CA LEU A 112 -2.17 -19.57 29.00
C LEU A 112 -3.10 -18.37 28.73
N GLY A 113 -4.02 -18.09 29.65
CA GLY A 113 -4.93 -16.94 29.57
C GLY A 113 -4.19 -15.60 29.63
N ALA A 114 -3.18 -15.47 30.51
CA ALA A 114 -2.36 -14.27 30.59
C ALA A 114 -1.55 -14.05 29.30
N TYR A 115 -1.07 -15.13 28.67
CA TYR A 115 -0.37 -15.08 27.39
C TYR A 115 -1.29 -14.62 26.24
N ARG A 116 -2.48 -15.23 26.14
CA ARG A 116 -3.50 -14.85 25.14
C ARG A 116 -3.90 -13.39 25.28
N ARG A 117 -4.10 -12.92 26.51
CA ARG A 117 -4.44 -11.52 26.79
C ARG A 117 -3.32 -10.57 26.39
N ALA A 118 -2.06 -10.91 26.68
CA ALA A 118 -0.92 -10.09 26.30
C ALA A 118 -0.76 -9.97 24.77
N ILE A 119 -0.93 -11.07 24.04
CA ILE A 119 -0.90 -11.05 22.57
C ILE A 119 -2.08 -10.26 22.00
N ALA A 120 -3.29 -10.49 22.48
CA ALA A 120 -4.46 -9.75 22.01
C ALA A 120 -4.28 -8.24 22.20
N PHE A 121 -3.72 -7.81 23.34
CA PHE A 121 -3.41 -6.40 23.60
C PHE A 121 -2.30 -5.86 22.67
N TYR A 122 -1.25 -6.64 22.44
CA TYR A 122 -0.19 -6.29 21.49
C TYR A 122 -0.74 -6.13 20.07
N ASN A 123 -1.56 -7.08 19.61
CA ASN A 123 -2.21 -7.05 18.30
C ASN A 123 -3.13 -5.82 18.18
N GLY A 124 -3.93 -5.51 19.20
CA GLY A 124 -4.79 -4.33 19.22
C GLY A 124 -4.01 -3.01 19.07
N ARG A 125 -2.90 -2.84 19.80
CA ARG A 125 -2.05 -1.64 19.65
C ARG A 125 -1.45 -1.50 18.26
N ASN A 126 -1.05 -2.62 17.66
CA ASN A 126 -0.47 -2.62 16.32
C ASN A 126 -1.54 -2.43 15.23
N PHE A 127 -2.76 -2.89 15.46
CA PHE A 127 -3.88 -2.70 14.56
C PHE A 127 -4.13 -1.21 14.27
N ASP A 128 -4.10 -0.35 15.29
CA ASP A 128 -4.30 1.10 15.12
C ASP A 128 -3.15 1.78 14.37
N ALA A 129 -1.91 1.35 14.63
CA ALA A 129 -0.74 1.84 13.91
C ALA A 129 -0.80 1.43 12.43
N ASN A 130 -1.12 0.17 12.16
CA ASN A 130 -1.28 -0.38 10.81
C ASN A 130 -2.44 0.28 10.07
N ALA A 131 -3.56 0.56 10.74
CA ALA A 131 -4.72 1.21 10.14
C ALA A 131 -4.40 2.64 9.66
N ARG A 132 -3.59 3.40 10.42
CA ARG A 132 -3.10 4.73 9.98
C ARG A 132 -2.24 4.61 8.74
N GLN A 133 -1.34 3.62 8.72
CA GLN A 133 -0.48 3.38 7.56
C GLN A 133 -1.27 2.96 6.34
N LEU A 134 -2.27 2.09 6.51
CA LEU A 134 -3.15 1.64 5.44
C LEU A 134 -3.91 2.82 4.83
N ARG A 135 -4.49 3.71 5.66
CA ARG A 135 -5.12 4.95 5.18
C ARG A 135 -4.16 5.84 4.39
N ALA A 136 -2.91 5.95 4.83
CA ALA A 136 -1.90 6.72 4.09
C ALA A 136 -1.56 6.07 2.73
N LEU A 137 -1.50 4.73 2.67
CA LEU A 137 -1.28 4.01 1.41
C LEU A 137 -2.46 4.15 0.46
N ASP A 138 -3.69 4.02 0.95
CA ASP A 138 -4.92 4.23 0.17
C ASP A 138 -4.98 5.67 -0.37
N ALA A 139 -4.68 6.67 0.46
CA ALA A 139 -4.63 8.07 0.02
C ALA A 139 -3.54 8.27 -1.04
N THR A 140 -2.37 7.63 -0.89
CA THR A 140 -1.30 7.73 -1.89
C THR A 140 -1.72 7.11 -3.22
N PHE A 141 -2.37 5.95 -3.19
CA PHE A 141 -2.91 5.30 -4.39
C PHE A 141 -3.99 6.14 -5.06
N ALA A 142 -4.86 6.80 -4.28
CA ALA A 142 -5.86 7.71 -4.80
C ALA A 142 -5.22 8.91 -5.53
N VAL A 143 -4.19 9.53 -4.93
CA VAL A 143 -3.43 10.62 -5.58
C VAL A 143 -2.78 10.13 -6.88
N ALA A 144 -2.16 8.95 -6.88
CA ALA A 144 -1.59 8.37 -8.10
C ALA A 144 -2.63 8.18 -9.21
N SER A 145 -3.83 7.72 -8.85
CA SER A 145 -4.93 7.53 -9.81
C SER A 145 -5.40 8.86 -10.41
N VAL A 146 -5.48 9.92 -9.59
CA VAL A 146 -5.82 11.28 -10.07
C VAL A 146 -4.73 11.82 -10.99
N CYS A 147 -3.45 11.67 -10.62
CA CYS A 147 -2.32 12.06 -11.47
C CYS A 147 -2.39 11.39 -12.84
N LEU A 148 -2.68 10.09 -12.90
CA LEU A 148 -2.87 9.37 -14.16
C LEU A 148 -4.04 9.94 -14.96
N GLY A 149 -5.19 10.19 -14.32
CA GLY A 149 -6.34 10.79 -15.00
C GLY A 149 -6.00 12.15 -15.63
N CYS A 150 -5.31 13.02 -14.88
CA CYS A 150 -4.83 14.30 -15.40
C CYS A 150 -3.82 14.13 -16.54
N GLU A 151 -2.91 13.16 -16.42
CA GLU A 151 -1.92 12.87 -17.46
C GLU A 151 -2.58 12.52 -18.79
N LEU A 152 -3.58 11.62 -18.75
CA LEU A 152 -4.32 11.21 -19.94
C LEU A 152 -5.06 12.40 -20.58
N VAL A 153 -5.66 13.27 -19.77
CA VAL A 153 -6.33 14.48 -20.27
C VAL A 153 -5.34 15.41 -20.98
N VAL A 154 -4.15 15.62 -20.42
CA VAL A 154 -3.12 16.45 -21.05
C VAL A 154 -2.66 15.83 -22.38
N TRP A 155 -2.43 14.51 -22.42
CA TRP A 155 -2.06 13.84 -23.66
C TRP A 155 -3.14 13.94 -24.75
N LEU A 156 -4.40 13.74 -24.37
CA LEU A 156 -5.51 13.86 -25.31
C LEU A 156 -5.68 15.29 -25.82
N TRP A 157 -5.45 16.29 -24.95
CA TRP A 157 -5.46 17.69 -25.36
C TRP A 157 -4.36 17.99 -26.38
N ILE A 158 -3.12 17.50 -26.15
CA ILE A 158 -2.01 17.67 -27.09
C ILE A 158 -2.29 17.01 -28.45
N LEU A 159 -3.00 15.87 -28.47
CA LEU A 159 -3.36 15.19 -29.71
C LEU A 159 -4.49 15.89 -30.47
N ALA A 160 -5.35 16.62 -29.76
CA ALA A 160 -6.47 17.35 -30.35
C ALA A 160 -6.11 18.76 -30.82
N SER A 161 -4.97 19.30 -30.35
CA SER A 161 -4.42 20.61 -30.75
C SER A 161 -3.53 20.51 -31.98
#